data_AF-A0A432MMS2-F1
#
_entry.id   AF-A0A432MMS2-F1
#
_cell.length_a   1.000
_cell.length_b   1.000
_cell.length_c   1.000
_cell.angle_alpha   90.00
_cell.angle_beta   90.00
_cell.angle_gamma   90.00
#
_symmetry.space_group_name_H-M   'P 1'
#
loop_
_entity.id
_entity.type
_entity.pdbx_description
1 polymer ?
#
loop_
_entity_poly.entity_id
_entity_poly.type
_entity_poly.pdbx_seq_one_letter_code
_entity_poly.pdbx_strand_id
1 'polypeptide(L)'
;MSRGDLSMEGIAFDDHSGRGPVGEPGVVLFVGEEQTLRLWYGTFDAVLRLLHDLWWRDRRIGRLRLLADWIGDRGAFDPEDASGSIVADPVETRDALRLARDRLARRAEPGEALEAALNALIRALDAAIEADAPVRIDRL
;
A
#
# COMPACT_ATOMS: atom_id res chain seq x y z
N MET A 1 -15.15 3.12 -51.93
CA MET A 1 -14.25 2.43 -50.97
C MET A 1 -13.22 3.45 -50.52
N SER A 2 -13.18 3.79 -49.23
CA SER A 2 -12.11 4.60 -48.65
C SER A 2 -11.56 3.88 -47.42
N ARG A 3 -10.23 3.82 -47.31
CA ARG A 3 -9.49 3.43 -46.10
C ARG A 3 -9.07 4.70 -45.36
N GLY A 4 -8.92 4.60 -44.04
CA GLY A 4 -8.58 5.71 -43.13
C GLY A 4 -9.85 6.35 -42.56
N ASP A 5 -10.12 6.36 -41.26
CA ASP A 5 -9.17 6.40 -40.13
C ASP A 5 -9.48 5.38 -39.03
N LEU A 6 -8.43 4.71 -38.56
CA LEU A 6 -8.40 4.17 -37.20
C LEU A 6 -7.78 5.24 -36.30
N SER A 7 -8.56 6.28 -36.00
CA SER A 7 -8.17 7.24 -34.97
C SER A 7 -8.18 6.52 -33.63
N MET A 8 -6.97 6.24 -33.16
CA MET A 8 -6.67 5.72 -31.83
C MET A 8 -7.03 6.78 -30.77
N GLU A 9 -8.33 7.03 -30.59
CA GLU A 9 -8.81 7.84 -29.48
C GLU A 9 -8.46 7.12 -28.18
N GLY A 10 -7.74 7.84 -27.32
CA GLY A 10 -6.90 7.23 -26.32
C GLY A 10 -7.66 6.30 -25.39
N ILE A 11 -7.11 5.09 -25.21
CA ILE A 11 -7.25 4.39 -23.93
C ILE A 11 -6.91 5.44 -22.87
N ALA A 12 -7.89 5.79 -22.02
CA ALA A 12 -7.68 6.73 -20.94
C ALA A 12 -6.61 6.12 -20.02
N PHE A 13 -5.38 6.63 -20.13
CA PHE A 13 -4.27 6.20 -19.29
C PHE A 13 -4.62 6.52 -17.85
N ASP A 14 -4.87 5.47 -17.08
CA ASP A 14 -4.82 5.42 -15.63
C ASP A 14 -5.23 6.71 -14.91
N ASP A 15 -6.53 6.84 -14.64
CA ASP A 15 -7.03 7.74 -13.61
C ASP A 15 -6.62 7.21 -12.22
N HIS A 16 -5.31 7.31 -11.94
CA HIS A 16 -4.65 6.91 -10.70
C HIS A 16 -4.94 7.88 -9.54
N SER A 17 -5.97 8.74 -9.66
CA SER A 17 -6.44 9.63 -8.60
C SER A 17 -7.27 8.87 -7.55
N GLY A 18 -6.59 8.04 -6.75
CA GLY A 18 -6.98 7.69 -5.38
C GLY A 18 -8.38 7.08 -5.15
N ARG A 19 -8.60 5.83 -5.58
CA ARG A 19 -9.84 5.11 -5.20
C ARG A 19 -9.75 4.40 -3.85
N GLY A 20 -10.45 5.00 -2.90
CA GLY A 20 -11.14 4.36 -1.80
C GLY A 20 -12.21 5.33 -1.30
N PRO A 21 -13.38 5.41 -1.96
CA PRO A 21 -14.40 4.36 -1.97
C PRO A 21 -14.83 3.96 -3.41
N VAL A 22 -15.87 3.15 -3.72
CA VAL A 22 -17.00 2.56 -2.96
C VAL A 22 -17.05 1.04 -3.20
N GLY A 23 -17.61 0.28 -2.25
CA GLY A 23 -17.53 -1.19 -2.15
C GLY A 23 -17.36 -1.62 -0.69
N GLU A 24 -16.62 -2.71 -0.45
CA GLU A 24 -16.07 -3.07 0.86
C GLU A 24 -14.54 -2.83 0.90
N PRO A 25 -13.92 -2.68 2.08
CA PRO A 25 -12.46 -2.65 2.20
C PRO A 25 -11.84 -3.90 1.57
N GLY A 26 -10.68 -3.77 0.91
CA GLY A 26 -9.99 -4.90 0.27
C GLY A 26 -8.80 -5.43 1.07
N VAL A 27 -8.46 -4.79 2.20
CA VAL A 27 -7.31 -5.12 3.04
C VAL A 27 -7.68 -4.94 4.51
N VAL A 28 -7.27 -5.90 5.36
CA VAL A 28 -7.40 -5.84 6.82
C VAL A 28 -6.06 -6.13 7.47
N LEU A 29 -5.63 -5.24 8.36
CA LEU A 29 -4.48 -5.45 9.22
C LEU A 29 -4.95 -5.98 10.58
N PHE A 30 -4.27 -7.03 11.03
CA PHE A 30 -4.43 -7.70 12.30
C PHE A 30 -3.22 -7.43 13.19
N VAL A 31 -3.48 -7.18 14.48
CA VAL A 31 -2.47 -7.18 15.55
C VAL A 31 -2.83 -8.32 16.50
N GLY A 32 -1.96 -9.33 16.59
CA GLY A 32 -2.35 -10.62 17.16
C GLY A 32 -3.50 -11.24 16.37
N GLU A 33 -4.62 -11.48 17.05
CA GLU A 33 -5.87 -12.00 16.45
C GLU A 33 -6.91 -10.89 16.17
N GLU A 34 -6.67 -9.65 16.60
CA GLU A 34 -7.63 -8.54 16.51
C GLU A 34 -7.57 -7.82 15.15
N GLN A 35 -8.72 -7.58 14.52
CA GLN A 35 -8.83 -6.73 13.33
C GLN A 35 -8.70 -5.24 13.69
N THR A 36 -7.49 -4.70 13.61
CA THR A 36 -7.17 -3.34 14.11
C THR A 36 -7.43 -2.24 13.08
N LEU A 37 -7.32 -2.53 11.77
CA LEU A 37 -7.46 -1.54 10.71
C LEU A 37 -7.99 -2.17 9.42
N ARG A 38 -8.93 -1.49 8.76
CA ARG A 38 -9.41 -1.85 7.42
C ARG A 38 -9.06 -0.74 6.43
N LEU A 39 -8.57 -1.09 5.25
CA LEU A 39 -8.19 -0.16 4.18
C LEU A 39 -8.81 -0.55 2.85
N TRP A 40 -9.08 0.47 2.03
CA TRP A 40 -9.34 0.28 0.60
C TRP A 40 -8.09 -0.21 -0.10
N TYR A 41 -8.26 -1.17 -1.02
CA TYR A 41 -7.14 -1.72 -1.78
C TYR A 41 -6.33 -0.62 -2.48
N GLY A 42 -6.98 0.30 -3.20
CA GLY A 42 -6.29 1.38 -3.94
C GLY A 42 -5.50 2.33 -3.03
N THR A 43 -5.97 2.56 -1.80
CA THR A 43 -5.21 3.35 -0.80
C THR A 43 -4.01 2.57 -0.27
N PHE A 44 -4.14 1.25 -0.06
CA PHE A 44 -3.02 0.40 0.35
C PHE A 44 -1.97 0.21 -0.74
N ASP A 45 -2.37 0.03 -2.00
CA ASP A 45 -1.47 0.01 -3.17
C ASP A 45 -0.67 1.33 -3.28
N ALA A 46 -1.33 2.48 -3.09
CA ALA A 46 -0.62 3.76 -3.06
C ALA A 46 0.43 3.84 -1.94
N VAL A 47 0.20 3.21 -0.77
CA VAL A 47 1.22 3.07 0.28
C VAL A 47 2.36 2.13 -0.15
N LEU A 48 2.06 0.97 -0.73
CA LEU A 48 3.06 0.03 -1.24
C LEU A 48 3.96 0.67 -2.31
N ARG A 49 3.37 1.44 -3.23
CA ARG A 49 4.10 2.20 -4.25
C ARG A 49 5.01 3.27 -3.65
N LEU A 50 4.58 3.98 -2.61
CA LEU A 50 5.47 4.89 -1.87
C LEU A 50 6.65 4.12 -1.26
N LEU A 51 6.41 3.00 -0.59
CA LEU A 51 7.49 2.17 -0.02
C LEU A 51 8.45 1.63 -1.10
N HIS A 52 7.93 1.26 -2.27
CA HIS A 52 8.72 0.79 -3.40
C HIS A 52 9.61 1.89 -3.99
N ASP A 53 9.08 3.11 -4.16
CA ASP A 53 9.83 4.29 -4.58
C ASP A 53 10.99 4.60 -3.61
N LEU A 54 10.77 4.46 -2.30
CA LEU A 54 11.80 4.65 -1.27
C LEU A 54 12.89 3.58 -1.35
N TRP A 55 12.52 2.31 -1.50
CA TRP A 55 13.45 1.19 -1.64
C TRP A 55 14.37 1.38 -2.85
N TRP A 56 13.81 1.70 -4.03
CA TRP A 56 14.59 1.94 -5.24
C TRP A 56 15.48 3.18 -5.18
N ARG A 57 14.97 4.31 -4.66
CA ARG A 57 15.66 5.60 -4.74
C ARG A 57 16.63 5.87 -3.59
N ASP A 58 16.36 5.34 -2.40
CA ASP A 58 17.11 5.69 -1.19
C ASP A 58 18.01 4.56 -0.68
N ARG A 59 17.59 3.29 -0.85
CA ARG A 59 18.22 2.07 -0.27
C ARG A 59 18.42 2.08 1.26
N ARG A 60 18.09 3.18 1.96
CA ARG A 60 18.08 3.31 3.42
C ARG A 60 17.00 2.47 4.10
N ILE A 61 15.98 2.09 3.34
CA ILE A 61 15.02 1.07 3.73
C ILE A 61 15.54 -0.23 3.11
N GLY A 62 15.66 -1.29 3.92
CA GLY A 62 15.88 -2.63 3.40
C GLY A 62 14.73 -3.02 2.46
N ARG A 63 14.90 -4.14 1.73
CA ARG A 63 13.75 -4.72 1.05
C ARG A 63 12.86 -5.38 2.13
N LEU A 64 11.93 -4.59 2.68
CA LEU A 64 10.96 -5.06 3.68
C LEU A 64 10.32 -6.36 3.20
N ARG A 65 10.10 -7.33 4.09
CA ARG A 65 9.40 -8.56 3.72
C ARG A 65 7.99 -8.26 3.20
N LEU A 66 7.25 -7.36 3.85
CA LEU A 66 5.94 -6.90 3.37
C LEU A 66 6.01 -6.41 1.90
N LEU A 67 7.05 -5.63 1.57
CA LEU A 67 7.26 -5.18 0.19
C LEU A 67 7.70 -6.33 -0.73
N ALA A 68 8.45 -7.30 -0.23
CA ALA A 68 8.91 -8.46 -0.98
C ALA A 68 7.78 -9.45 -1.29
N ASP A 69 6.87 -9.68 -0.34
CA ASP A 69 5.70 -10.54 -0.49
C ASP A 69 4.74 -9.92 -1.54
N TRP A 70 4.39 -8.63 -1.41
CA TRP A 70 3.40 -7.97 -2.27
C TRP A 70 3.94 -7.46 -3.64
N ILE A 71 5.26 -7.35 -3.83
CA ILE A 71 5.87 -6.96 -5.14
C ILE A 71 6.66 -8.11 -5.78
N GLY A 72 7.00 -9.14 -5.00
CA GLY A 72 7.59 -10.38 -5.51
C GLY A 72 6.62 -11.15 -6.42
N ASP A 73 5.32 -10.98 -6.20
CA ASP A 73 4.24 -11.56 -7.00
C ASP A 73 4.00 -10.73 -8.27
N ARG A 74 4.85 -10.97 -9.27
CA ARG A 74 5.15 -10.08 -10.41
C ARG A 74 3.92 -9.65 -11.24
N GLY A 75 3.32 -8.52 -10.87
CA GLY A 75 2.63 -7.63 -11.81
C GLY A 75 1.26 -8.11 -12.32
N ALA A 76 0.69 -9.16 -11.73
CA ALA A 76 -0.71 -9.50 -11.87
C ALA A 76 -1.33 -9.47 -10.47
N PHE A 77 -2.33 -8.60 -10.27
CA PHE A 77 -3.17 -8.69 -9.09
C PHE A 77 -4.03 -9.93 -9.27
N ASP A 78 -3.62 -11.08 -8.76
CA ASP A 78 -4.50 -12.26 -8.76
C ASP A 78 -5.50 -12.13 -7.60
N PRO A 79 -6.81 -11.89 -7.84
CA PRO A 79 -7.80 -11.88 -6.76
C PRO A 79 -8.06 -13.26 -6.14
N GLU A 80 -7.53 -14.34 -6.73
CA GLU A 80 -7.72 -15.70 -6.25
C GLU A 80 -6.63 -16.17 -5.26
N ASP A 81 -5.47 -15.48 -5.21
CA ASP A 81 -4.49 -15.71 -4.13
C ASP A 81 -4.81 -14.85 -2.89
N ALA A 82 -5.47 -15.50 -1.93
CA ALA A 82 -5.86 -14.92 -0.65
C ALA A 82 -4.80 -15.10 0.46
N SER A 83 -3.52 -15.24 0.12
CA SER A 83 -2.46 -15.36 1.12
C SER A 83 -2.17 -14.04 1.84
N GLY A 84 -2.49 -13.99 3.14
CA GLY A 84 -2.11 -12.88 4.01
C GLY A 84 -0.60 -12.82 4.26
N SER A 85 -0.03 -11.61 4.29
CA SER A 85 1.39 -11.38 4.53
C SER A 85 1.69 -11.08 5.99
N ILE A 86 2.80 -11.62 6.50
CA ILE A 86 3.28 -11.36 7.86
C ILE A 86 4.32 -10.24 7.81
N VAL A 87 4.10 -9.18 8.60
CA VAL A 87 5.06 -8.09 8.76
C VAL A 87 6.20 -8.57 9.66
N ALA A 88 7.23 -9.15 9.05
CA ALA A 88 8.32 -9.81 9.77
C ALA A 88 9.20 -8.88 10.62
N ASP A 89 9.25 -7.59 10.31
CA ASP A 89 9.84 -6.57 11.16
C ASP A 89 8.88 -5.36 11.25
N PRO A 90 8.03 -5.29 12.31
CA PRO A 90 7.13 -4.17 12.53
C PRO A 90 7.86 -2.84 12.74
N VAL A 91 9.06 -2.84 13.32
CA VAL A 91 9.85 -1.63 13.60
C VAL A 91 10.40 -1.04 12.31
N GLU A 92 11.08 -1.84 11.48
CA GLU A 92 11.59 -1.41 10.18
C GLU A 92 10.43 -0.95 9.26
N THR A 93 9.32 -1.71 9.26
CA THR A 93 8.13 -1.37 8.44
C THR A 93 7.50 -0.05 8.89
N ARG A 94 7.39 0.19 10.19
CA ARG A 94 6.87 1.45 10.74
C ARG A 94 7.77 2.62 10.39
N ASP A 95 9.09 2.47 10.55
CA ASP A 95 10.03 3.56 10.31
C ASP A 95 10.15 3.87 8.80
N ALA A 96 9.96 2.86 7.94
CA ALA A 96 9.75 3.03 6.51
C ALA A 96 8.48 3.82 6.18
N LEU A 97 7.34 3.52 6.83
CA LEU A 97 6.08 4.26 6.67
C LEU A 97 6.18 5.72 7.17
N ARG A 98 6.91 5.95 8.27
CA ARG A 98 7.22 7.30 8.75
C ARG A 98 8.03 8.09 7.72
N LEU A 99 9.07 7.48 7.13
CA LEU A 99 9.83 8.09 6.02
C LEU A 99 8.97 8.33 4.77
N ALA A 100 8.01 7.44 4.47
CA ALA A 100 7.04 7.63 3.38
C ALA A 100 6.15 8.86 3.60
N ARG A 101 5.55 8.97 4.79
CA ARG A 101 4.74 10.12 5.21
C ARG A 101 5.54 11.42 5.18
N ASP A 102 6.75 11.42 5.75
CA ASP A 102 7.61 12.59 5.83
C ASP A 102 8.15 13.04 4.45
N ARG A 103 8.09 12.16 3.43
CA ARG A 103 8.26 12.54 2.01
C ARG A 103 6.97 12.99 1.34
N LEU A 104 5.83 12.39 1.67
CA LEU A 104 4.52 12.79 1.15
C LEU A 104 4.19 14.23 1.56
N ALA A 105 4.41 14.59 2.83
CA ALA A 105 4.21 15.93 3.38
C ALA A 105 5.12 17.03 2.77
N ARG A 106 6.12 16.66 1.95
CA ARG A 106 6.97 17.60 1.19
C ARG A 106 6.50 17.80 -0.26
N ARG A 107 5.46 17.09 -0.70
CA ARG A 107 4.80 17.29 -2.00
C ARG A 107 3.79 18.43 -1.87
N ALA A 108 3.52 19.12 -2.98
CA ALA A 108 2.65 20.30 -2.98
C ALA A 108 1.20 19.98 -2.55
N GLU A 109 0.71 18.78 -2.87
CA GLU A 109 -0.62 18.29 -2.50
C GLU A 109 -0.54 16.82 -2.05
N PRO A 110 -0.52 16.55 -0.73
CA PRO A 110 -0.79 15.23 -0.18
C PRO A 110 -2.26 14.85 -0.39
N GLY A 111 -2.55 13.65 -0.91
CA GLY A 111 -3.91 13.13 -0.90
C GLY A 111 -4.33 12.76 0.53
N GLU A 112 -5.33 13.44 1.09
CA GLU A 112 -5.76 13.29 2.49
C GLU A 112 -5.98 11.82 2.90
N ALA A 113 -6.63 11.02 2.05
CA ALA A 113 -6.89 9.60 2.29
C ALA A 113 -5.61 8.76 2.40
N LEU A 114 -4.57 9.09 1.62
CA LEU A 114 -3.27 8.40 1.65
C LEU A 114 -2.49 8.76 2.91
N GLU A 115 -2.51 10.05 3.30
CA GLU A 115 -1.89 10.47 4.57
C GLU A 115 -2.61 9.88 5.78
N ALA A 116 -3.95 9.83 5.77
CA ALA A 116 -4.75 9.18 6.81
C ALA A 116 -4.42 7.69 6.94
N ALA A 117 -4.29 6.97 5.81
CA ALA A 117 -3.91 5.56 5.79
C ALA A 117 -2.48 5.31 6.28
N LEU A 118 -1.50 6.12 5.85
CA LEU A 118 -0.12 6.06 6.38
C LEU A 118 -0.11 6.26 7.90
N ASN A 119 -0.77 7.30 8.40
CA ASN A 119 -0.84 7.56 9.83
C ASN A 119 -1.60 6.46 10.60
N ALA A 120 -2.61 5.82 10.02
CA ALA A 120 -3.31 4.70 10.62
C ALA A 120 -2.43 3.43 10.69
N LEU A 121 -1.71 3.11 9.63
CA LEU A 121 -0.74 2.00 9.60
C LEU A 121 0.40 2.21 10.61
N ILE A 122 0.95 3.42 10.70
CA ILE A 122 1.98 3.77 11.69
C ILE A 122 1.46 3.55 13.11
N ARG A 123 0.25 4.02 13.43
CA ARG A 123 -0.36 3.80 14.76
C ARG A 123 -0.62 2.32 15.08
N ALA A 124 -1.09 1.55 14.11
CA ALA A 124 -1.32 0.12 14.30
C ALA A 124 -0.01 -0.65 14.55
N LEU A 125 1.06 -0.30 13.85
CA LEU A 125 2.39 -0.86 14.10
C LEU A 125 2.99 -0.39 15.42
N ASP A 126 2.84 0.88 15.81
CA ASP A 126 3.28 1.36 17.13
C ASP A 126 2.57 0.60 18.26
N ALA A 127 1.26 0.36 18.16
CA ALA A 127 0.50 -0.44 19.13
C ALA A 127 0.96 -1.92 19.16
N ALA A 128 1.25 -2.50 18.00
CA ALA A 128 1.76 -3.88 17.92
C ALA A 128 3.17 -4.03 18.53
N ILE A 129 4.05 -3.04 18.31
CA ILE A 129 5.39 -2.98 18.90
C ILE A 129 5.31 -2.80 20.42
N GLU A 130 4.40 -1.97 20.92
CA GLU A 130 4.17 -1.78 22.35
C GLU A 130 3.65 -3.07 23.04
N ALA A 131 2.82 -3.85 22.33
CA ALA A 131 2.25 -5.10 22.81
C ALA A 131 3.10 -6.36 22.55
N ASP A 132 4.26 -6.24 21.87
CA ASP A 132 5.06 -7.36 21.33
C ASP A 132 4.22 -8.37 20.52
N ALA A 133 3.26 -7.86 19.76
CA ALA A 133 2.24 -8.64 19.05
C ALA A 133 2.60 -8.85 17.57
N PRO A 134 2.36 -10.05 16.99
CA PRO A 134 2.59 -10.29 15.58
C PRO A 134 1.61 -9.47 14.73
N VAL A 135 2.09 -8.98 13.58
CA VAL A 135 1.27 -8.19 12.64
C VAL A 135 1.11 -8.94 11.32
N ARG A 136 -0.14 -9.04 10.88
CA ARG A 136 -0.54 -9.72 9.65
C ARG A 136 -1.46 -8.83 8.83
N ILE A 137 -1.30 -8.83 7.52
CA ILE A 137 -2.14 -8.06 6.59
C ILE A 137 -2.78 -9.04 5.61
N ASP A 138 -4.10 -9.16 5.73
CA ASP A 138 -4.93 -9.99 4.86
C ASP A 138 -5.55 -9.15 3.75
N ARG A 139 -5.88 -9.84 2.67
CA ARG A 139 -6.81 -9.38 1.64
C ARG A 139 -8.24 -9.82 1.98
N LEU A 140 -9.22 -9.03 1.58
CA LEU A 140 -10.65 -9.40 1.56
C LEU A 140 -11.12 -9.65 0.13
#